data_AF-A0A8J5CFG4-F1
#
_entry.id   AF-A0A8J5CFG4-F1
#
_cell.length_a   1.000
_cell.length_b   1.000
_cell.length_c   1.000
_cell.angle_alpha   90.00
_cell.angle_beta   90.00
_cell.angle_gamma   90.00
#
_symmetry.space_group_name_H-M   'P 1'
#
loop_
_entity.id
_entity.type
_entity.pdbx_description
1 polymer ?
#
loop_
_entity_poly.entity_id
_entity_poly.type
_entity_poly.pdbx_seq_one_letter_code
_entity_poly.pdbx_strand_id
1 'polypeptide(L)'
;MKPEDSAGRVDGLATDLRLIPEFDGALHAVGEWLEKLELVCRLRGITELHTVVPLRLTAGAFSVYQQLNSADKNDFSKIKAALIPPSPRISLSPTSSLSLAGLQDG
;
A
#
# COMPACT_ATOMS: atom_id res chain seq x y z
N MET A 1 34.91 -42.34 6.61
CA MET A 1 33.52 -42.19 6.12
C MET A 1 32.65 -41.72 7.27
N LYS A 2 32.31 -40.43 7.28
CA LYS A 2 31.17 -39.88 8.01
C LYS A 2 30.84 -38.56 7.32
N PRO A 3 29.75 -38.45 6.54
CA PRO A 3 29.30 -37.15 6.10
C PRO A 3 28.75 -36.44 7.33
N GLU A 4 29.44 -35.38 7.73
CA GLU A 4 28.91 -34.38 8.62
C GLU A 4 27.72 -33.74 7.93
N ASP A 5 26.54 -34.26 8.27
CA ASP A 5 25.24 -33.63 8.09
C ASP A 5 25.25 -32.29 8.86
N SER A 6 25.96 -31.30 8.32
CA SER A 6 25.63 -29.90 8.57
C SER A 6 24.54 -29.53 7.58
N ALA A 7 23.37 -30.15 7.79
CA ALA A 7 22.12 -29.52 7.43
C ALA A 7 22.07 -28.22 8.23
N GLY A 8 22.69 -27.17 7.67
CA GLY A 8 22.53 -25.80 8.13
C GLY A 8 21.04 -25.61 8.21
N ARG A 9 20.54 -25.57 9.45
CA ARG A 9 19.13 -25.42 9.74
C ARG A 9 18.74 -24.15 9.02
N VAL A 10 18.05 -24.29 7.90
CA VAL A 10 17.24 -23.23 7.35
C VAL A 10 16.09 -23.07 8.34
N ASP A 11 16.40 -22.58 9.54
CA ASP A 11 15.49 -21.68 10.24
C ASP A 11 15.36 -20.46 9.32
N GLY A 12 14.68 -20.59 8.17
CA GLY A 12 13.24 -20.59 8.22
C GLY A 12 12.71 -19.82 9.41
N LEU A 13 13.26 -18.63 9.65
CA LEU A 13 12.62 -17.56 10.38
C LEU A 13 11.42 -17.22 9.51
N ALA A 14 10.41 -18.10 9.53
CA ALA A 14 9.09 -17.88 8.99
C ALA A 14 8.67 -16.61 9.68
N THR A 15 8.92 -15.49 9.01
CA THR A 15 8.65 -14.19 9.57
C THR A 15 7.17 -14.26 9.82
N ASP A 16 6.79 -14.17 11.10
CA ASP A 16 5.39 -14.22 11.47
C ASP A 16 4.76 -12.92 10.98
N LEU A 17 4.49 -12.90 9.68
CA LEU A 17 3.94 -11.79 8.95
C LEU A 17 2.55 -11.48 9.51
N ARG A 18 1.94 -12.38 10.31
CA ARG A 18 0.64 -12.15 10.98
C ARG A 18 0.71 -11.03 12.01
N LEU A 19 1.92 -10.59 12.38
CA LEU A 19 2.12 -9.35 13.16
C LEU A 19 1.71 -8.10 12.37
N ILE A 20 1.77 -8.17 11.04
CA ILE A 20 1.27 -7.14 10.13
C ILE A 20 -0.20 -7.45 9.89
N PRO A 21 -1.12 -6.56 10.29
CA PRO A 21 -2.55 -6.76 10.00
C PRO A 21 -2.80 -6.73 8.50
N GLU A 22 -3.86 -7.38 8.06
CA GLU A 22 -4.32 -7.26 6.67
C GLU A 22 -4.87 -5.85 6.41
N PHE A 23 -4.72 -5.37 5.19
CA PHE A 23 -5.19 -4.05 4.77
C PHE A 23 -6.14 -4.19 3.58
N ASP A 24 -7.39 -3.80 3.80
CA ASP A 24 -8.46 -3.83 2.80
C ASP A 24 -8.69 -2.47 2.13
N GLY A 25 -8.13 -1.39 2.69
CA GLY A 25 -8.33 -0.01 2.26
C GLY A 25 -9.48 0.73 2.97
N ALA A 26 -10.19 0.09 3.92
CA ALA A 26 -11.39 0.64 4.53
C ALA A 26 -11.26 0.92 6.03
N LEU A 27 -10.59 0.04 6.79
CA LEU A 27 -10.62 0.08 8.26
C LEU A 27 -9.54 0.97 8.90
N HIS A 28 -8.37 1.06 8.28
CA HIS A 28 -7.20 1.74 8.84
C HIS A 28 -6.65 2.78 7.86
N ALA A 29 -6.02 3.83 8.39
CA ALA A 29 -5.25 4.72 7.54
C ALA A 29 -4.07 3.95 6.95
N VAL A 30 -3.94 4.01 5.62
CA VAL A 30 -2.83 3.39 4.88
C VAL A 30 -1.46 3.80 5.43
N GLY A 31 -1.32 5.03 5.92
CA GLY A 31 -0.08 5.52 6.55
C GLY A 31 0.28 4.72 7.80
N GLU A 32 -0.64 4.59 8.75
CA GLU A 32 -0.42 3.84 10.00
C GLU A 32 -0.12 2.35 9.71
N TRP A 33 -0.81 1.78 8.73
CA TRP A 33 -0.56 0.41 8.30
C TRP A 33 0.86 0.23 7.74
N LEU A 34 1.29 1.15 6.86
CA LEU A 34 2.64 1.15 6.29
C LEU A 34 3.72 1.34 7.36
N GLU A 35 3.53 2.27 8.30
CA GLU A 35 4.47 2.46 9.42
C GLU A 35 4.65 1.19 10.24
N LYS A 36 3.55 0.49 10.55
CA LYS A 36 3.60 -0.79 11.26
C LYS A 36 4.31 -1.86 10.44
N LEU A 37 4.04 -1.96 9.14
CA LEU A 37 4.72 -2.88 8.23
C LEU A 37 6.23 -2.61 8.21
N GLU A 38 6.65 -1.36 8.03
CA GLU A 38 8.07 -0.96 8.01
C GLU A 38 8.77 -1.29 9.33
N LEU A 39 8.10 -1.05 10.47
CA LEU A 39 8.63 -1.38 11.79
C LEU A 39 8.80 -2.89 11.99
N VAL A 40 7.78 -3.70 11.66
CA VAL A 40 7.84 -5.15 11.81
C VAL A 40 8.92 -5.74 10.90
N CYS A 41 9.01 -5.29 9.65
CA CYS A 41 10.05 -5.72 8.72
C CYS A 41 11.44 -5.38 9.25
N ARG A 42 11.66 -4.17 9.77
CA ARG A 42 12.92 -3.76 10.39
C ARG A 42 13.30 -4.65 11.58
N LEU A 43 12.36 -4.91 12.49
CA LEU A 43 12.57 -5.76 13.66
C LEU A 43 12.86 -7.23 13.30
N ARG A 44 12.48 -7.64 12.09
CA ARG A 44 12.69 -9.00 11.57
C ARG A 44 13.87 -9.11 10.59
N GLY A 45 14.55 -7.99 10.28
CA GLY A 45 15.65 -7.97 9.32
C GLY A 45 15.19 -8.12 7.86
N ILE A 46 13.94 -7.81 7.53
CA ILE A 46 13.43 -7.82 6.16
C ILE A 46 13.71 -6.47 5.50
N THR A 47 14.44 -6.49 4.38
CA THR A 47 14.71 -5.32 3.54
C THR A 47 13.74 -5.21 2.36
N GLU A 48 13.22 -6.35 1.88
CA GLU A 48 12.40 -6.43 0.66
C GLU A 48 10.91 -6.13 0.91
N LEU A 49 10.61 -4.91 1.35
CA LEU A 49 9.25 -4.48 1.71
C LEU A 49 8.22 -4.66 0.57
N HIS A 50 8.65 -4.47 -0.67
CA HIS A 50 7.81 -4.62 -1.86
C HIS A 50 7.25 -6.05 -2.00
N THR A 51 7.92 -7.07 -1.45
CA THR A 51 7.44 -8.46 -1.42
C THR A 51 6.45 -8.71 -0.28
N VAL A 52 6.55 -7.96 0.82
CA VAL A 52 5.73 -8.14 2.02
C VAL A 52 4.38 -7.46 1.89
N VAL A 53 4.35 -6.26 1.29
CA VAL A 53 3.12 -5.51 1.06
C VAL A 53 2.01 -6.36 0.43
N PRO A 54 2.21 -6.98 -0.76
CA PRO A 54 1.13 -7.73 -1.41
C PRO A 54 0.64 -8.94 -0.63
N LEU A 55 1.44 -9.50 0.30
CA LEU A 55 1.03 -10.62 1.15
C LEU A 55 0.00 -10.22 2.22
N ARG A 56 -0.14 -8.92 2.48
CA ARG A 56 -1.01 -8.36 3.51
C ARG A 56 -2.07 -7.42 2.95
N LEU A 57 -2.02 -7.12 1.66
CA LEU A 57 -3.10 -6.45 0.96
C LEU A 57 -4.25 -7.41 0.69
N THR A 58 -5.46 -6.95 0.90
CA THR A 58 -6.69 -7.69 0.62
C THR A 58 -7.68 -6.77 -0.11
N ALA A 59 -8.76 -7.37 -0.65
CA ALA A 59 -9.89 -6.65 -1.24
C ALA A 59 -9.46 -5.51 -2.21
N GLY A 60 -10.01 -4.31 -2.03
CA GLY A 60 -9.77 -3.16 -2.91
C GLY A 60 -8.31 -2.73 -2.95
N ALA A 61 -7.58 -2.82 -1.84
CA ALA A 61 -6.17 -2.46 -1.79
C ALA A 61 -5.28 -3.40 -2.62
N PHE A 62 -5.58 -4.71 -2.62
CA PHE A 62 -4.88 -5.66 -3.49
C PHE A 62 -5.15 -5.40 -4.97
N SER A 63 -6.39 -5.02 -5.32
CA SER A 63 -6.74 -4.66 -6.70
C SER A 63 -5.96 -3.44 -7.20
N VAL A 64 -5.76 -2.41 -6.35
CA VAL A 64 -4.91 -1.24 -6.68
C VAL A 64 -3.47 -1.68 -6.95
N TYR A 65 -2.91 -2.55 -6.09
CA TYR A 65 -1.57 -3.10 -6.32
C TYR A 65 -1.48 -3.90 -7.63
N GLN A 66 -2.51 -4.68 -7.97
CA GLN A 66 -2.52 -5.44 -9.23
C GLN A 66 -2.47 -4.56 -10.48
N GLN A 67 -3.05 -3.37 -10.43
CA GLN A 67 -3.03 -2.40 -11.54
C GLN A 67 -1.66 -1.77 -11.79
N LEU A 68 -0.71 -1.89 -10.85
CA LEU A 68 0.67 -1.43 -11.05
C LEU A 68 1.40 -2.29 -12.08
N ASN A 69 2.26 -1.65 -12.87
CA ASN A 69 3.19 -2.34 -13.75
C ASN A 69 4.30 -3.04 -12.94
N SER A 70 5.00 -3.99 -13.57
CA SER A 70 6.03 -4.79 -12.90
C SER A 70 7.21 -3.96 -12.36
N ALA A 71 7.52 -2.82 -12.98
CA ALA A 71 8.57 -1.93 -12.51
C ALA A 71 8.17 -1.24 -11.20
N ASP A 72 6.94 -0.71 -11.13
CA ASP A 72 6.40 -0.10 -9.92
C ASP A 72 6.21 -1.11 -8.79
N LYS A 73 5.88 -2.38 -9.10
CA LYS A 73 5.78 -3.47 -8.10
C LYS A 73 7.12 -3.85 -7.47
N ASN A 74 8.25 -3.49 -8.10
CA ASN A 74 9.57 -3.72 -7.54
C ASN A 74 10.07 -2.54 -6.69
N ASP A 75 9.29 -1.46 -6.61
CA ASP A 75 9.65 -0.25 -5.88
C ASP A 75 8.60 0.04 -4.79
N PHE A 76 9.01 -0.14 -3.54
CA PHE A 76 8.15 0.11 -2.38
C PHE A 76 7.62 1.55 -2.34
N SER A 77 8.39 2.54 -2.80
CA SER A 77 7.96 3.94 -2.85
C SER A 77 6.77 4.13 -3.80
N LYS A 78 6.81 3.45 -4.96
CA LYS A 78 5.72 3.47 -5.95
C LYS A 78 4.48 2.76 -5.41
N ILE A 79 4.65 1.61 -4.78
CA ILE A 79 3.54 0.89 -4.14
C ILE A 79 2.87 1.76 -3.06
N LYS A 80 3.66 2.42 -2.22
CA LYS A 80 3.14 3.37 -1.21
C LYS A 80 2.34 4.50 -1.85
N ALA A 81 2.89 5.12 -2.90
CA ALA A 81 2.21 6.20 -3.61
C ALA A 81 0.90 5.75 -4.28
N ALA A 82 0.81 4.49 -4.69
CA ALA A 82 -0.41 3.91 -5.25
C ALA A 82 -1.46 3.60 -4.18
N LEU A 83 -1.03 3.10 -3.02
CA LEU A 83 -1.91 2.76 -1.90
C LEU A 83 -2.39 3.99 -1.13
N ILE A 84 -1.56 5.04 -1.04
CA ILE A 84 -1.95 6.33 -0.48
C ILE A 84 -2.79 7.02 -1.53
N PRO A 85 -4.14 7.09 -1.37
CA PRO A 85 -4.94 7.81 -2.34
C PRO A 85 -4.42 9.25 -2.39
N PRO A 86 -4.32 9.86 -3.59
CA PRO A 86 -4.07 11.29 -3.66
C PRO A 86 -5.20 11.94 -2.87
N SER A 87 -4.84 12.55 -1.74
CA SER A 87 -5.77 13.28 -0.89
C SER A 87 -6.70 14.09 -1.80
N PRO A 88 -8.05 13.99 -1.66
CA PRO A 88 -8.95 14.65 -2.59
C PRO A 88 -8.63 16.13 -2.52
N ARG A 89 -7.91 16.60 -3.55
CA ARG A 89 -7.68 18.00 -3.80
C ARG A 89 -9.10 18.53 -3.90
N ILE A 90 -9.49 19.34 -2.92
CA ILE A 90 -10.76 20.06 -2.93
C ILE A 90 -10.86 20.62 -4.34
N SER A 91 -11.71 20.01 -5.17
CA SER A 91 -11.98 20.51 -6.50
C SER A 91 -12.81 21.74 -6.25
N LEU A 92 -12.13 22.86 -5.99
CA LEU A 92 -12.70 24.18 -6.15
C LEU A 92 -12.97 24.31 -7.64
N SER A 93 -14.07 23.71 -8.11
CA SER A 93 -14.65 24.10 -9.38
C SER A 93 -14.85 25.62 -9.31
N PRO A 94 -14.38 26.39 -10.29
CA PRO A 94 -14.72 27.80 -10.35
C PRO A 94 -16.25 27.87 -10.38
N THR A 95 -16.82 28.56 -9.39
CA THR A 95 -18.23 28.90 -9.37
C THR A 95 -18.60 29.44 -10.75
N SER A 96 -19.46 28.73 -11.49
CA SER A 96 -20.09 29.30 -12.66
C SER A 96 -20.86 30.53 -12.17
N SER A 97 -20.30 31.72 -12.41
CA SER A 97 -21.08 32.95 -12.41
C SER A 97 -22.26 32.73 -13.35
N LEU A 98 -23.44 32.59 -12.76
CA LEU A 98 -24.69 32.57 -13.50
C LEU A 98 -24.86 33.97 -14.09
N SER A 99 -24.56 34.13 -15.38
CA SER A 99 -24.96 35.31 -16.14
C SER A 99 -26.49 35.36 -16.15
N LEU A 100 -27.07 36.26 -15.35
CA LEU A 100 -28.49 36.60 -15.41
C LEU A 100 -28.71 37.54 -16.60
N ALA A 101 -28.90 36.95 -17.77
CA ALA A 101 -29.45 37.67 -18.92
C ALA A 101 -30.98 37.50 -18.92
N GLY A 102 -31.68 38.63 -18.76
CA GLY A 102 -33.02 38.86 -19.32
C GLY A 102 -34.21 38.29 -18.54
N LEU A 103 -34.92 39.17 -17.83
CA LEU A 103 -36.39 39.11 -17.85
C LEU A 103 -36.91 40.48 -18.27
N GLN A 104 -37.41 40.49 -19.51
CA GLN A 104 -38.21 41.51 -20.15
C GLN A 104 -39.67 41.33 -19.70
N ASP A 105 -40.30 42.36 -19.14
CA ASP A 105 -41.76 42.63 -19.12
C ASP A 105 -41.96 43.98 -18.38
N GLY A 106 -42.64 45.02 -18.84
CA GLY A 106 -43.37 45.35 -20.05
C GLY A 106 -43.59 46.87 -20.07
#